data_AF-A0A0D7W8P8-F1
#
_entry.id   AF-A0A0D7W8P8-F1
#
_cell.length_a   1.000
_cell.length_b   1.000
_cell.length_c   1.000
_cell.angle_alpha   90.00
_cell.angle_beta   90.00
_cell.angle_gamma   90.00
#
_symmetry.space_group_name_H-M   'P 1'
#
loop_
_entity.id
_entity.type
_entity.pdbx_description
1 polymer ?
#
loop_
_entity_poly.entity_id
_entity_poly.type
_entity_poly.pdbx_seq_one_letter_code
_entity_poly.pdbx_strand_id
1 'polypeptide(L)'
;MSAQKNEIVTEFIDSGTIYKNANNTTALIQFEEFDKCIVTSFVGKYTYKVKFKGVEGYVRDRFLLVNEAMMDLYFNYEETQKLKAIKSRGKSAKDLEIIAQLKQDSTNQVEEKRKQSDALKSEQLRLANLKHQKTQDSVAKIKAEEIRLAKIRLENLKHQRQQDSIAKVQAEIAKAEKLKLEQLKQKRIQDSISKLKTEEIRLAKIRLENLKHQRQQDSIAKVKAEIAKAEKLKLEQLKQKRIQDSIAKAKAEEARLEKIRLENLKYQRQQDSIAKVKAEIAKAEKLKLEQLKQKRIQDSITKAKAEEARLEKIRLENLKYQRQQDSIAKAQAEIAKAEKLKLEQLKQKRIQDSIAKAKANAQDDAIDRAKQIEKRKQLIAEAAEKQRLETIEKQRIADSITKARSTETMSQDQAYRNTCHYYINEYDSFNHQQLIITEKYFISEQLNIELLREGSTTKIHFNFSENLGCVDYVPSRRSSVRVILENGQGLTFYHSGSLDCNLFSLKANLPESYLNLLKQSPIKSINLKASKGAVLITDINYKDFFIEKLKCIEY
;
A
#
# COMPACT_ATOMS: atom_id res chain seq x y z
N MET A 1 -7.11 23.15 -30.38
CA MET A 1 -6.33 21.95 -30.05
C MET A 1 -6.95 20.78 -30.80
N SER A 2 -6.14 20.09 -31.62
CA SER A 2 -6.57 19.01 -32.50
C SER A 2 -7.24 17.90 -31.70
N ALA A 3 -8.45 17.50 -32.08
CA ALA A 3 -9.13 16.34 -31.49
C ALA A 3 -8.31 15.09 -31.87
N GLN A 4 -7.53 14.57 -30.92
CA GLN A 4 -6.91 13.25 -31.06
C GLN A 4 -8.04 12.23 -31.28
N LYS A 5 -8.19 11.77 -32.52
CA LYS A 5 -8.92 10.53 -32.80
C LYS A 5 -8.12 9.43 -32.12
N ASN A 6 -8.57 9.01 -30.94
CA ASN A 6 -8.01 7.83 -30.29
C ASN A 6 -8.16 6.65 -31.26
N GLU A 7 -7.04 6.13 -31.73
CA GLU A 7 -7.03 4.94 -32.58
C GLU A 7 -7.47 3.74 -31.73
N ILE A 8 -8.50 3.03 -32.18
CA ILE A 8 -9.03 1.88 -31.46
C ILE A 8 -8.13 0.69 -31.80
N VAL A 9 -7.11 0.45 -30.98
CA VAL A 9 -6.17 -0.66 -31.16
C VAL A 9 -6.78 -1.94 -30.58
N THR A 10 -6.67 -3.04 -31.31
CA THR A 10 -7.03 -4.38 -30.84
C THR A 10 -6.10 -5.44 -31.44
N GLU A 11 -6.31 -6.70 -31.09
CA GLU A 11 -5.56 -7.86 -31.58
C GLU A 11 -6.48 -8.92 -32.18
N PHE A 12 -5.92 -9.74 -33.07
CA PHE A 12 -6.62 -10.88 -33.63
C PHE A 12 -6.60 -12.06 -32.66
N ILE A 13 -7.73 -12.77 -32.52
CA ILE A 13 -7.87 -13.91 -31.60
C ILE A 13 -7.74 -15.28 -32.29
N ASP A 14 -7.56 -15.30 -33.61
CA ASP A 14 -7.33 -16.48 -34.43
C ASP A 14 -6.68 -16.04 -35.75
N SER A 15 -5.99 -16.94 -36.46
CA SER A 15 -5.39 -16.64 -37.77
C SER A 15 -6.47 -16.51 -38.85
N GLY A 16 -6.26 -15.61 -39.81
CA GLY A 16 -7.31 -15.29 -40.77
C GLY A 16 -6.87 -14.40 -41.93
N THR A 17 -7.86 -13.76 -42.57
CA THR A 17 -7.64 -12.93 -43.76
C THR A 17 -8.48 -11.67 -43.71
N ILE A 18 -7.86 -10.54 -44.05
CA ILE A 18 -8.53 -9.26 -44.25
C ILE A 18 -8.99 -9.17 -45.69
N TYR A 19 -10.25 -8.77 -45.90
CA TYR A 19 -10.88 -8.70 -47.21
C TYR A 19 -11.05 -7.27 -47.70
N LYS A 20 -11.11 -7.07 -49.02
CA LYS A 20 -11.33 -5.75 -49.64
C LYS A 20 -12.72 -5.18 -49.36
N ASN A 21 -13.72 -6.05 -49.22
CA ASN A 21 -15.12 -5.69 -49.06
C ASN A 21 -15.73 -6.46 -47.88
N ALA A 22 -16.80 -5.92 -47.28
CA ALA A 22 -17.52 -6.54 -46.16
C ALA A 22 -18.20 -7.89 -46.49
N ASN A 23 -18.32 -8.25 -47.77
CA ASN A 23 -18.86 -9.54 -48.22
C ASN A 23 -17.79 -10.65 -48.30
N ASN A 24 -16.54 -10.36 -47.91
CA ASN A 24 -15.43 -11.32 -47.85
C ASN A 24 -15.08 -11.99 -49.20
N THR A 25 -15.23 -11.28 -50.31
CA THR A 25 -15.05 -11.84 -51.67
C THR A 25 -13.63 -11.77 -52.21
N THR A 26 -12.80 -10.86 -51.68
CA THR A 26 -11.44 -10.61 -52.21
C THR A 26 -10.48 -10.47 -51.05
N ALA A 27 -9.56 -11.44 -50.90
CA ALA A 27 -8.52 -11.42 -49.88
C ALA A 27 -7.46 -10.35 -50.18
N LEU A 28 -7.02 -9.62 -49.15
CA LEU A 28 -5.97 -8.61 -49.25
C LEU A 28 -4.69 -9.06 -48.56
N ILE A 29 -4.80 -9.50 -47.31
CA ILE A 29 -3.64 -9.86 -46.48
C ILE A 29 -4.06 -10.86 -45.41
N GLN A 30 -3.18 -11.80 -45.09
CA GLN A 30 -3.34 -12.74 -43.99
C GLN A 30 -2.75 -12.19 -42.69
N PHE A 31 -3.32 -12.60 -41.56
CA PHE A 31 -2.85 -12.26 -40.22
C PHE A 31 -2.82 -13.51 -39.35
N GLU A 32 -1.95 -13.50 -38.35
CA GLU A 32 -1.84 -14.59 -37.38
C GLU A 32 -2.56 -14.24 -36.07
N GLU A 33 -2.80 -15.24 -35.23
CA GLU A 33 -3.27 -15.03 -33.85
C GLU A 33 -2.35 -14.04 -33.10
N PHE A 34 -2.95 -13.14 -32.33
CA PHE A 34 -2.32 -12.06 -31.55
C PHE A 34 -1.65 -10.93 -32.36
N ASP A 35 -1.75 -10.94 -33.70
CA ASP A 35 -1.33 -9.79 -34.50
C ASP A 35 -2.19 -8.55 -34.14
N LYS A 36 -1.56 -7.38 -34.00
CA LYS A 36 -2.24 -6.13 -33.64
C LYS A 36 -2.78 -5.38 -34.85
N CYS A 37 -3.98 -4.85 -34.75
CA CYS A 37 -4.62 -4.04 -35.77
C CYS A 37 -5.36 -2.81 -35.19
N ILE A 38 -5.69 -1.87 -36.07
CA ILE A 38 -6.46 -0.67 -35.70
C ILE A 38 -7.87 -0.79 -36.29
N VAL A 39 -8.89 -0.70 -35.46
CA VAL A 39 -10.29 -0.72 -35.87
C VAL A 39 -10.72 0.71 -36.20
N THR A 40 -11.26 0.90 -37.40
CA THR A 40 -11.66 2.23 -37.88
C THR A 40 -13.16 2.45 -37.85
N SER A 41 -13.97 1.41 -38.09
CA SER A 41 -15.43 1.52 -38.10
C SER A 41 -16.12 0.15 -38.04
N PHE A 42 -17.33 0.11 -37.49
CA PHE A 42 -18.23 -1.03 -37.63
C PHE A 42 -19.15 -0.84 -38.85
N VAL A 43 -19.35 -1.89 -39.66
CA VAL A 43 -20.13 -1.83 -40.91
C VAL A 43 -21.35 -2.74 -40.94
N GLY A 44 -21.71 -3.35 -39.80
CA GLY A 44 -22.84 -4.27 -39.69
C GLY A 44 -22.48 -5.73 -39.99
N LYS A 45 -23.43 -6.65 -39.75
CA LYS A 45 -23.25 -8.10 -39.92
C LYS A 45 -21.95 -8.62 -39.25
N TYR A 46 -21.69 -8.14 -38.05
CA TYR A 46 -20.52 -8.54 -37.27
C TYR A 46 -19.17 -8.28 -37.99
N THR A 47 -19.12 -7.27 -38.85
CA THR A 47 -17.95 -6.96 -39.67
C THR A 47 -17.39 -5.58 -39.30
N TYR A 48 -16.08 -5.53 -39.09
CA TYR A 48 -15.33 -4.34 -38.78
C TYR A 48 -14.40 -3.99 -39.94
N LYS A 49 -14.22 -2.69 -40.17
CA LYS A 49 -13.15 -2.17 -41.00
C LYS A 49 -11.92 -1.97 -40.12
N VAL A 50 -10.80 -2.55 -40.54
CA VAL A 50 -9.54 -2.57 -39.82
C VAL A 50 -8.40 -2.12 -40.71
N LYS A 51 -7.35 -1.58 -40.09
CA LYS A 51 -6.07 -1.25 -40.71
C LYS A 51 -5.00 -2.13 -40.10
N PHE A 52 -4.31 -2.89 -40.94
CA PHE A 52 -3.29 -3.86 -40.55
C PHE A 52 -2.13 -3.81 -41.54
N LYS A 53 -0.90 -3.64 -41.03
CA LYS A 53 0.32 -3.52 -41.85
C LYS A 53 0.19 -2.52 -43.01
N GLY A 54 -0.51 -1.39 -42.77
CA GLY A 54 -0.74 -0.34 -43.76
C GLY A 54 -1.90 -0.59 -44.73
N VAL A 55 -2.49 -1.79 -44.73
CA VAL A 55 -3.63 -2.16 -45.57
C VAL A 55 -4.93 -1.98 -44.80
N GLU A 56 -5.90 -1.27 -45.40
CA GLU A 56 -7.26 -1.18 -44.89
C GLU A 56 -8.16 -2.25 -45.52
N GLY A 57 -8.92 -2.95 -44.71
CA GLY A 57 -9.90 -3.92 -45.18
C GLY A 57 -10.88 -4.33 -44.11
N TYR A 58 -11.57 -5.43 -44.34
CA TYR A 58 -12.70 -5.88 -43.54
C TYR A 58 -12.43 -7.25 -42.93
N VAL A 59 -12.82 -7.40 -41.68
CA VAL A 59 -12.68 -8.64 -40.91
C VAL A 59 -13.91 -8.81 -40.02
N ARG A 60 -14.29 -10.06 -39.75
CA ARG A 60 -15.39 -10.36 -38.83
C ARG A 60 -14.93 -10.26 -37.38
N ASP A 61 -15.86 -9.91 -36.51
CA ASP A 61 -15.69 -9.80 -35.05
C ASP A 61 -15.11 -11.08 -34.42
N ARG A 62 -15.46 -12.25 -34.94
CA ARG A 62 -14.96 -13.56 -34.47
C ARG A 62 -13.44 -13.70 -34.52
N PHE A 63 -12.76 -12.86 -35.29
CA PHE A 63 -11.30 -12.83 -35.40
C PHE A 63 -10.68 -11.70 -34.59
N LEU A 64 -11.47 -10.86 -33.93
CA LEU A 64 -11.00 -9.68 -33.20
C LEU A 64 -11.32 -9.82 -31.71
N LEU A 65 -10.41 -9.34 -30.87
CA LEU A 65 -10.71 -9.13 -29.46
C LEU A 65 -11.59 -7.88 -29.32
N VAL A 66 -12.90 -8.07 -29.17
CA VAL A 66 -13.85 -6.95 -29.04
C VAL A 66 -13.64 -6.24 -27.70
N ASN A 67 -13.24 -4.97 -27.75
CA ASN A 67 -13.02 -4.13 -26.57
C ASN A 67 -14.12 -3.04 -26.42
N GLU A 68 -14.12 -2.33 -25.29
CA GLU A 68 -15.14 -1.33 -24.95
C GLU A 68 -15.24 -0.22 -26.01
N ALA A 69 -14.11 0.26 -26.54
CA ALA A 69 -14.10 1.30 -27.58
C ALA A 69 -14.69 0.83 -28.93
N MET A 70 -14.65 -0.48 -29.21
CA MET A 70 -15.30 -1.07 -30.38
C MET A 70 -16.83 -1.21 -30.19
N MET A 71 -17.31 -1.28 -28.95
CA MET A 71 -18.75 -1.31 -28.66
C MET A 71 -19.41 0.03 -29.00
N ASP A 72 -18.71 1.15 -28.76
CA ASP A 72 -19.18 2.48 -29.16
C ASP A 72 -19.40 2.56 -30.68
N LEU A 73 -18.54 1.94 -31.49
CA LEU A 73 -18.71 1.89 -32.95
C LEU A 73 -19.96 1.11 -33.35
N TYR A 74 -20.28 0.03 -32.65
CA TYR A 74 -21.49 -0.76 -32.86
C TYR A 74 -22.75 0.05 -32.56
N PHE A 75 -22.81 0.69 -31.39
CA PHE A 75 -23.97 1.49 -30.99
C PHE A 75 -24.19 2.70 -31.90
N ASN A 76 -23.12 3.39 -32.30
CA ASN A 76 -23.19 4.50 -33.25
C ASN A 76 -23.74 4.07 -34.61
N TYR A 77 -23.34 2.89 -35.09
CA TYR A 77 -23.85 2.33 -36.34
C TYR A 77 -25.35 2.01 -36.23
N GLU A 78 -25.77 1.32 -35.16
CA GLU A 78 -27.18 1.00 -34.90
C GLU A 78 -28.06 2.25 -34.80
N GLU A 79 -27.61 3.27 -34.06
CA GLU A 79 -28.33 4.54 -33.95
C GLU A 79 -28.44 5.25 -35.30
N THR A 80 -27.37 5.23 -36.10
CA THR A 80 -27.39 5.79 -37.47
C THR A 80 -28.38 5.05 -38.36
N GLN A 81 -28.46 3.72 -38.27
CA GLN A 81 -29.43 2.93 -39.05
C GLN A 81 -30.87 3.19 -38.61
N LYS A 82 -31.12 3.28 -37.29
CA LYS A 82 -32.43 3.67 -36.75
C LYS A 82 -32.85 5.05 -37.24
N LEU A 83 -31.96 6.04 -37.19
CA LEU A 83 -32.23 7.38 -37.70
C LEU A 83 -32.51 7.41 -39.20
N LYS A 84 -31.81 6.59 -39.99
CA LYS A 84 -32.09 6.43 -41.43
C LYS A 84 -33.46 5.82 -41.68
N ALA A 85 -33.82 4.76 -40.94
CA ALA A 85 -35.12 4.09 -41.04
C ALA A 85 -36.29 5.02 -40.67
N ILE A 86 -36.12 5.86 -39.63
CA ILE A 86 -37.10 6.85 -39.20
C ILE A 86 -37.23 7.96 -40.28
N LYS A 87 -36.13 8.48 -40.81
CA LYS A 87 -36.16 9.49 -41.88
C LYS A 87 -36.82 8.99 -43.17
N SER A 88 -36.70 7.70 -43.49
CA SER A 88 -37.31 7.10 -44.68
C SER A 88 -38.82 6.83 -44.56
N ARG A 89 -39.43 6.92 -43.37
CA ARG A 89 -40.85 6.58 -43.14
C ARG A 89 -41.85 7.73 -43.27
N GLY A 90 -41.38 8.98 -43.44
CA GLY A 90 -42.25 10.16 -43.53
C GLY A 90 -42.81 10.59 -42.16
N LYS A 91 -42.72 11.89 -41.85
CA LYS A 91 -42.87 12.46 -40.50
C LYS A 91 -44.25 12.21 -39.86
N SER A 92 -44.35 11.26 -38.94
CA SER A 92 -45.43 11.20 -37.94
C SER A 92 -45.02 11.93 -36.65
N ALA A 93 -45.99 12.45 -35.89
CA ALA A 93 -45.76 13.17 -34.62
C ALA A 93 -44.94 12.34 -33.61
N LYS A 94 -45.10 11.00 -33.62
CA LYS A 94 -44.32 10.08 -32.77
C LYS A 94 -42.84 10.00 -33.14
N ASP A 95 -42.49 10.19 -34.42
CA ASP A 95 -41.09 10.19 -34.86
C ASP A 95 -40.37 11.47 -34.44
N LEU A 96 -41.09 12.60 -34.39
CA LEU A 96 -40.57 13.87 -33.88
C LEU A 96 -40.34 13.81 -32.36
N GLU A 97 -41.21 13.12 -31.63
CA GLU A 97 -41.08 12.89 -30.19
C GLU A 97 -39.86 12.01 -29.87
N ILE A 98 -39.64 10.92 -30.61
CA ILE A 98 -38.44 10.08 -30.46
C ILE A 98 -37.16 10.87 -30.77
N ILE A 99 -37.16 11.71 -31.81
CA ILE A 99 -36.01 12.57 -32.14
C ILE A 99 -35.76 13.61 -31.05
N ALA A 100 -36.81 14.16 -30.43
CA ALA A 100 -36.69 15.08 -29.31
C ALA A 100 -36.11 14.39 -28.07
N GLN A 101 -36.59 13.18 -27.76
CA GLN A 101 -36.09 12.37 -26.65
C GLN A 101 -34.60 12.05 -26.81
N LEU A 102 -34.17 11.59 -28.00
CA LEU A 102 -32.77 11.25 -28.28
C LEU A 102 -31.83 12.47 -28.19
N LYS A 103 -32.31 13.66 -28.59
CA LYS A 103 -31.56 14.91 -28.42
C LYS A 103 -31.40 15.27 -26.95
N GLN A 104 -32.47 15.11 -26.16
CA GLN A 104 -32.47 15.41 -24.74
C GLN A 104 -31.54 14.46 -23.96
N ASP A 105 -31.56 13.17 -24.31
CA ASP A 105 -30.66 12.17 -23.73
C ASP A 105 -29.19 12.43 -24.07
N SER A 106 -28.89 12.84 -25.31
CA SER A 106 -27.54 13.27 -25.69
C SER A 106 -27.08 14.51 -24.90
N THR A 107 -27.95 15.50 -24.68
CA THR A 107 -27.59 16.67 -23.86
C THR A 107 -27.36 16.30 -22.40
N ASN A 108 -28.16 15.40 -21.85
CA ASN A 108 -28.01 14.92 -20.47
C ASN A 108 -26.68 14.16 -20.30
N GLN A 109 -26.31 13.30 -21.25
CA GLN A 109 -25.02 12.59 -21.22
C GLN A 109 -23.83 13.55 -21.31
N VAL A 110 -23.92 14.62 -22.10
CA VAL A 110 -22.85 15.64 -22.19
C VAL A 110 -22.72 16.41 -20.87
N GLU A 111 -23.83 16.75 -20.21
CA GLU A 111 -23.80 17.40 -18.90
C GLU A 111 -23.24 16.49 -17.81
N GLU A 112 -23.60 15.21 -17.79
CA GLU A 112 -23.03 14.25 -16.83
C GLU A 112 -21.52 14.08 -17.02
N LYS A 113 -21.04 13.97 -18.27
CA LYS A 113 -19.61 13.91 -18.57
C LYS A 113 -18.88 15.18 -18.12
N ARG A 114 -19.50 16.36 -18.25
CA ARG A 114 -18.95 17.62 -17.72
C ARG A 114 -18.86 17.61 -16.20
N LYS A 115 -19.93 17.21 -15.50
CA LYS A 115 -19.96 17.10 -14.03
C LYS A 115 -18.88 16.13 -13.53
N GLN A 116 -18.71 14.98 -14.18
CA GLN A 116 -17.65 14.02 -13.83
C GLN A 116 -16.25 14.59 -14.07
N SER A 117 -16.02 15.26 -15.21
CA SER A 117 -14.74 15.94 -15.49
C SER A 117 -14.41 17.01 -14.45
N ASP A 118 -15.39 17.81 -14.04
CA ASP A 118 -15.20 18.87 -13.05
C ASP A 118 -14.95 18.31 -11.66
N ALA A 119 -15.65 17.23 -11.28
CA ALA A 119 -15.36 16.48 -10.06
C ALA A 119 -13.92 15.93 -10.05
N LEU A 120 -13.48 15.34 -11.17
CA LEU A 120 -12.13 14.78 -11.29
C LEU A 120 -11.04 15.87 -11.20
N LYS A 121 -11.26 17.03 -11.81
CA LYS A 121 -10.37 18.20 -11.67
C LYS A 121 -10.32 18.70 -10.23
N SER A 122 -11.46 18.74 -9.54
CA SER A 122 -11.52 19.19 -8.13
C SER A 122 -10.75 18.24 -7.19
N GLU A 123 -10.81 16.93 -7.45
CA GLU A 123 -10.07 15.93 -6.70
C GLU A 123 -8.56 15.99 -6.97
N GLN A 124 -8.17 16.17 -8.23
CA GLN A 124 -6.77 16.38 -8.61
C GLN A 124 -6.18 17.63 -7.94
N LEU A 125 -6.93 18.73 -7.89
CA LEU A 125 -6.51 19.95 -7.21
C LEU A 125 -6.34 19.71 -5.70
N ARG A 126 -7.26 18.96 -5.07
CA ARG A 126 -7.16 18.60 -3.65
C ARG A 126 -5.94 17.73 -3.35
N LEU A 127 -5.63 16.77 -4.22
CA LEU A 127 -4.44 15.92 -4.12
C LEU A 127 -3.15 16.72 -4.30
N ALA A 128 -3.11 17.66 -5.24
CA ALA A 128 -1.98 18.56 -5.45
C ALA A 128 -1.72 19.44 -4.22
N ASN A 129 -2.77 20.03 -3.64
CA ASN A 129 -2.68 20.84 -2.42
C ASN A 129 -2.20 20.01 -1.22
N LEU A 130 -2.69 18.78 -1.05
CA LEU A 130 -2.24 17.89 0.02
C LEU A 130 -0.75 17.51 -0.12
N LYS A 131 -0.28 17.25 -1.34
CA LYS A 131 1.14 17.02 -1.61
C LYS A 131 1.97 18.26 -1.27
N HIS A 132 1.53 19.45 -1.67
CA HIS A 132 2.23 20.69 -1.38
C HIS A 132 2.33 20.93 0.14
N GLN A 133 1.24 20.71 0.88
CA GLN A 133 1.23 20.81 2.35
C GLN A 133 2.23 19.83 3.00
N LYS A 134 2.23 18.56 2.58
CA LYS A 134 3.20 17.57 3.09
C LYS A 134 4.66 17.96 2.80
N THR A 135 4.94 18.56 1.64
CA THR A 135 6.27 19.06 1.33
C THR A 135 6.66 20.23 2.21
N GLN A 136 5.74 21.17 2.47
CA GLN A 136 5.99 22.30 3.37
C GLN A 136 6.24 21.84 4.81
N ASP A 137 5.45 20.90 5.32
CA ASP A 137 5.64 20.33 6.66
C ASP A 137 6.99 19.60 6.80
N SER A 138 7.41 18.90 5.75
CA SER A 138 8.71 18.21 5.72
C SER A 138 9.87 19.20 5.71
N VAL A 139 9.77 20.28 4.91
CA VAL A 139 10.76 21.36 4.89
C VAL A 139 10.82 22.10 6.23
N ALA A 140 9.67 22.32 6.89
CA ALA A 140 9.62 22.94 8.21
C ALA A 140 10.33 22.07 9.27
N LYS A 141 10.13 20.74 9.23
CA LYS A 141 10.83 19.80 10.11
C LYS A 141 12.34 19.79 9.88
N ILE A 142 12.78 19.80 8.62
CA ILE A 142 14.21 19.86 8.28
C ILE A 142 14.84 21.15 8.81
N LYS A 143 14.21 22.30 8.56
CA LYS A 143 14.69 23.60 9.08
C LYS A 143 14.75 23.64 10.60
N ALA A 144 13.77 23.06 11.30
CA ALA A 144 13.77 22.98 12.76
C ALA A 144 14.94 22.12 13.28
N GLU A 145 15.24 21.01 12.62
CA GLU A 145 16.35 20.14 12.99
C GLU A 145 17.72 20.77 12.68
N GLU A 146 17.85 21.48 11.55
CA GLU A 146 19.06 22.26 11.23
C GLU A 146 19.34 23.33 12.29
N ILE A 147 18.31 24.06 12.74
CA ILE A 147 18.43 25.04 13.83
C ILE A 147 18.87 24.36 15.13
N ARG A 148 18.34 23.16 15.43
CA ARG A 148 18.72 22.39 16.62
C ARG A 148 20.19 21.95 16.56
N LEU A 149 20.62 21.41 15.43
CA LEU A 149 22.00 20.99 15.20
C LEU A 149 22.98 22.18 15.27
N ALA A 150 22.59 23.34 14.74
CA ALA A 150 23.38 24.56 14.83
C ALA A 150 23.57 25.01 16.29
N LYS A 151 22.52 24.93 17.12
CA LYS A 151 22.62 25.23 18.57
C LYS A 151 23.57 24.28 19.29
N ILE A 152 23.45 22.97 19.06
CA ILE A 152 24.34 21.96 19.63
C ILE A 152 25.80 22.23 19.22
N ARG A 153 26.04 22.56 17.94
CA ARG A 153 27.38 22.87 17.44
C ARG A 153 27.98 24.11 18.11
N LEU A 154 27.18 25.16 18.33
CA LEU A 154 27.60 26.36 19.03
C LEU A 154 27.96 26.08 20.50
N GLU A 155 27.18 25.23 21.16
CA GLU A 155 27.41 24.84 22.55
C GLU A 155 28.67 23.98 22.72
N ASN A 156 28.89 23.04 21.80
CA ASN A 156 30.12 22.25 21.73
C ASN A 156 31.35 23.13 21.48
N LEU A 157 31.26 24.13 20.60
CA LEU A 157 32.33 25.12 20.39
C LEU A 157 32.64 25.94 21.65
N LYS A 158 31.63 26.29 22.45
CA LYS A 158 31.83 26.97 23.74
C LYS A 158 32.55 26.06 24.74
N HIS A 159 32.14 24.80 24.85
CA HIS A 159 32.82 23.82 25.71
C HIS A 159 34.27 23.59 25.29
N GLN A 160 34.55 23.48 23.99
CA GLN A 160 35.90 23.33 23.48
C GLN A 160 36.78 24.54 23.81
N ARG A 161 36.27 25.76 23.63
CA ARG A 161 37.00 26.99 24.03
C ARG A 161 37.30 27.04 25.53
N GLN A 162 36.38 26.56 26.37
CA GLN A 162 36.61 26.46 27.81
C GLN A 162 37.71 25.44 28.14
N GLN A 163 37.68 24.26 27.49
CA GLN A 163 38.73 23.25 27.64
C GLN A 163 40.10 23.76 27.19
N ASP A 164 40.18 24.44 26.05
CA ASP A 164 41.42 25.03 25.54
C ASP A 164 41.96 26.11 26.50
N SER A 165 41.07 26.91 27.11
CA SER A 165 41.45 27.90 28.12
C SER A 165 41.98 27.24 29.39
N ILE A 166 41.33 26.17 29.86
CA ILE A 166 41.79 25.40 31.02
C ILE A 166 43.14 24.75 30.73
N ALA A 167 43.33 24.17 29.54
CA ALA A 167 44.59 23.57 29.12
C ALA A 167 45.73 24.58 29.08
N LYS A 168 45.48 25.82 28.58
CA LYS A 168 46.46 26.92 28.62
C LYS A 168 46.84 27.29 30.05
N VAL A 169 45.87 27.44 30.95
CA VAL A 169 46.12 27.76 32.37
C VAL A 169 46.93 26.64 33.04
N GLN A 170 46.60 25.38 32.80
CA GLN A 170 47.36 24.24 33.33
C GLN A 170 48.80 24.19 32.79
N ALA A 171 49.00 24.52 31.51
CA ALA A 171 50.34 24.60 30.92
C ALA A 171 51.19 25.73 31.52
N GLU A 172 50.60 26.89 31.84
CA GLU A 172 51.27 27.97 32.55
C GLU A 172 51.61 27.60 34.00
N ILE A 173 50.68 26.98 34.72
CA ILE A 173 50.93 26.48 36.08
C ILE A 173 52.10 25.48 36.08
N ALA A 174 52.12 24.53 35.15
CA ALA A 174 53.21 23.57 35.03
C ALA A 174 54.56 24.22 34.68
N LYS A 175 54.57 25.27 33.86
CA LYS A 175 55.79 26.07 33.58
C LYS A 175 56.26 26.83 34.83
N ALA A 176 55.33 27.44 35.58
CA ALA A 176 55.65 28.15 36.81
C ALA A 176 56.20 27.22 37.91
N GLU A 177 55.65 26.00 38.04
CA GLU A 177 56.16 24.99 38.96
C GLU A 177 57.57 24.52 38.60
N LYS A 178 57.84 24.29 37.30
CA LYS A 178 59.20 23.96 36.83
C LYS A 178 60.19 25.09 37.16
N LEU A 179 59.81 26.34 36.92
CA LEU A 179 60.64 27.51 37.23
C LEU A 179 60.92 27.61 38.74
N LYS A 180 59.90 27.42 39.59
CA LYS A 180 60.07 27.40 41.05
C LYS A 180 60.99 26.27 41.52
N LEU A 181 60.89 25.08 40.93
CA LEU A 181 61.74 23.95 41.25
C LEU A 181 63.21 24.23 40.87
N GLU A 182 63.43 24.87 39.73
CA GLU A 182 64.75 25.26 39.25
C GLU A 182 65.38 26.36 40.13
N GLN A 183 64.59 27.36 40.53
CA GLN A 183 65.02 28.37 41.52
C GLN A 183 65.38 27.75 42.88
N LEU A 184 64.62 26.74 43.34
CA LEU A 184 64.92 25.99 44.56
C LEU A 184 66.23 25.20 44.44
N LYS A 185 66.52 24.60 43.27
CA LYS A 185 67.80 23.93 43.01
C LYS A 185 68.96 24.93 43.04
N GLN A 186 68.81 26.09 42.41
CA GLN A 186 69.85 27.15 42.45
C GLN A 186 70.10 27.65 43.86
N LYS A 187 69.05 27.90 44.66
CA LYS A 187 69.20 28.28 46.08
C LYS A 187 69.97 27.22 46.88
N ARG A 188 69.67 25.93 46.70
CA ARG A 188 70.41 24.84 47.38
C ARG A 188 71.88 24.81 47.00
N ILE A 189 72.21 25.05 45.72
CA ILE A 189 73.60 25.14 45.26
C ILE A 189 74.31 26.34 45.91
N GLN A 190 73.64 27.49 45.98
CA GLN A 190 74.17 28.70 46.60
C GLN A 190 74.39 28.55 48.11
N ASP A 191 73.48 27.87 48.82
CA ASP A 191 73.64 27.54 50.25
C ASP A 191 74.81 26.59 50.49
N SER A 192 75.01 25.60 49.61
CA SER A 192 76.16 24.70 49.67
C SER A 192 77.49 25.43 49.41
N ILE A 193 77.54 26.34 48.45
CA ILE A 193 78.73 27.17 48.19
C ILE A 193 79.03 28.07 49.39
N SER A 194 78.00 28.64 50.02
CA SER A 194 78.14 29.51 51.19
C SER A 194 78.71 28.75 52.40
N LYS A 195 78.25 27.51 52.63
CA LYS A 195 78.78 26.62 53.67
C LYS A 195 80.24 26.23 53.43
N LEU A 196 80.63 25.99 52.18
CA LEU A 196 82.02 25.69 51.83
C LEU A 196 82.94 26.91 52.09
N LYS A 197 82.49 28.12 51.73
CA LYS A 197 83.23 29.36 52.02
C LYS A 197 83.40 29.60 53.53
N THR A 198 82.39 29.30 54.35
CA THR A 198 82.53 29.44 55.81
C THR A 198 83.52 28.45 56.41
N GLU A 199 83.58 27.22 55.88
CA GLU A 199 84.52 26.21 56.37
C GLU A 199 85.96 26.49 55.92
N GLU A 200 86.14 27.06 54.73
CA GLU A 200 87.43 27.54 54.24
C GLU A 200 87.98 28.69 55.10
N ILE A 201 87.13 29.66 55.49
CA ILE A 201 87.50 30.73 56.43
C ILE A 201 87.88 30.15 57.80
N ARG A 202 87.16 29.12 58.28
CA ARG A 202 87.44 28.45 59.54
C ARG A 202 88.79 27.73 59.50
N LEU A 203 89.09 27.01 58.43
CA LEU A 203 90.38 26.35 58.20
C LEU A 203 91.53 27.36 58.11
N ALA A 204 91.31 28.52 57.47
CA ALA A 204 92.29 29.59 57.40
C ALA A 204 92.60 30.19 58.80
N LYS A 205 91.58 30.37 59.65
CA LYS A 205 91.77 30.81 61.04
C LYS A 205 92.60 29.81 61.85
N ILE A 206 92.30 28.52 61.75
CA ILE A 206 93.08 27.45 62.41
C ILE A 206 94.54 27.46 61.94
N ARG A 207 94.78 27.68 60.63
CA ARG A 207 96.14 27.80 60.08
C ARG A 207 96.92 29.00 60.65
N LEU A 208 96.25 30.14 60.80
CA LEU A 208 96.84 31.35 61.40
C LEU A 208 97.21 31.13 62.88
N GLU A 209 96.36 30.40 63.61
CA GLU A 209 96.57 30.07 65.02
C GLU A 209 97.73 29.07 65.21
N ASN A 210 97.83 28.06 64.33
CA ASN A 210 98.96 27.14 64.31
C ASN A 210 100.29 27.86 63.98
N LEU A 211 100.29 28.84 63.06
CA LEU A 211 101.46 29.68 62.77
C LEU A 211 101.87 30.56 63.97
N LYS A 212 100.91 31.01 64.78
CA LYS A 212 101.20 31.74 66.04
C LYS A 212 101.82 30.82 67.10
N HIS A 213 101.33 29.60 67.24
CA HIS A 213 101.93 28.61 68.15
C HIS A 213 103.33 28.18 67.72
N GLN A 214 103.59 28.08 66.41
CA GLN A 214 104.92 27.77 65.89
C GLN A 214 105.93 28.92 66.13
N ARG A 215 105.47 30.18 66.10
CA ARG A 215 106.30 31.35 66.47
C ARG A 215 106.51 31.53 67.98
N GLN A 216 105.66 30.94 68.81
CA GLN A 216 105.81 30.96 70.28
C GLN A 216 106.71 29.83 70.81
N GLN A 217 106.92 28.75 70.06
CA GLN A 217 107.84 27.66 70.43
C GLN A 217 109.32 27.92 70.05
N ASP A 218 109.60 28.91 69.19
CA ASP A 218 110.98 29.29 68.81
C ASP A 218 111.59 30.40 69.67
N SER A 219 110.90 30.87 70.72
CA SER A 219 111.34 32.02 71.55
C SER A 219 111.99 31.65 72.89
N ILE A 220 112.32 30.36 73.14
CA ILE A 220 113.07 29.91 74.32
C ILE A 220 114.19 28.96 73.89
N ALA A 221 115.15 29.45 73.11
CA ALA A 221 116.45 28.77 72.91
C ALA A 221 117.51 29.66 72.23
N LYS A 222 117.55 30.97 72.47
CA LYS A 222 118.58 31.82 71.82
C LYS A 222 119.01 33.10 72.53
N VAL A 223 119.08 33.09 73.86
CA VAL A 223 119.98 34.01 74.60
C VAL A 223 120.52 33.27 75.83
N LYS A 224 121.52 32.41 75.62
CA LYS A 224 122.54 31.97 76.59
C LYS A 224 123.42 30.90 75.94
N ALA A 225 124.50 31.36 75.31
CA ALA A 225 125.83 30.75 75.31
C ALA A 225 126.64 31.26 74.11
N GLU A 226 126.87 32.58 74.09
CA GLU A 226 127.98 33.20 73.36
C GLU A 226 129.19 33.29 74.31
N ILE A 227 129.61 32.15 74.87
CA ILE A 227 130.91 32.02 75.53
C ILE A 227 131.48 30.65 75.16
N ALA A 228 132.67 30.72 74.57
CA ALA A 228 133.65 29.65 74.39
C ALA A 228 133.41 28.66 73.25
N LYS A 229 133.75 29.10 72.03
CA LYS A 229 134.60 28.33 71.10
C LYS A 229 135.45 29.28 70.26
N ALA A 230 136.33 30.01 70.94
CA ALA A 230 137.58 30.45 70.33
C ALA A 230 138.43 29.19 70.08
N GLU A 231 138.44 28.81 68.81
CA GLU A 231 139.61 28.42 68.04
C GLU A 231 140.64 27.53 68.72
N LYS A 232 140.82 26.34 68.14
CA LYS A 232 142.12 25.67 68.16
C LYS A 232 142.50 25.29 66.73
N LEU A 233 143.21 26.19 66.07
CA LEU A 233 144.18 25.83 65.05
C LEU A 233 145.58 25.88 65.69
N LYS A 234 146.17 24.70 65.86
CA LYS A 234 147.59 24.36 66.01
C LYS A 234 148.61 25.46 66.38
N LEU A 235 149.09 25.38 67.62
CA LEU A 235 150.46 25.04 68.06
C LEU A 235 150.28 24.75 69.56
N GLU A 236 150.95 23.86 70.28
CA GLU A 236 151.89 22.79 70.02
C GLU A 236 152.06 22.07 71.37
N GLN A 237 152.38 20.78 71.29
CA GLN A 237 152.99 19.96 72.35
C GLN A 237 152.16 19.39 73.52
N LEU A 238 152.50 18.12 73.76
CA LEU A 238 152.33 17.27 74.95
C LEU A 238 150.95 16.61 75.11
N LYS A 239 150.71 15.47 74.44
CA LYS A 239 151.09 14.11 74.87
C LYS A 239 150.89 13.89 76.38
N GLN A 240 149.78 13.26 76.75
CA GLN A 240 149.72 11.90 77.33
C GLN A 240 148.41 11.68 78.12
N LYS A 241 147.75 10.55 77.83
CA LYS A 241 147.00 9.66 78.75
C LYS A 241 145.76 10.23 79.47
N ARG A 242 144.69 9.51 79.78
CA ARG A 242 144.12 8.19 79.47
C ARG A 242 142.78 8.17 80.27
N ILE A 243 141.69 7.70 79.63
CA ILE A 243 140.61 6.85 80.18
C ILE A 243 139.63 7.47 81.22
N GLN A 244 138.34 7.06 81.07
CA GLN A 244 137.18 7.06 82.00
C GLN A 244 136.17 8.21 81.80
N ASP A 245 134.87 8.03 81.53
CA ASP A 245 134.01 6.83 81.57
C ASP A 245 132.73 6.97 80.71
N SER A 246 132.30 5.84 80.16
CA SER A 246 131.08 5.60 79.36
C SER A 246 129.93 5.10 80.23
N ILE A 247 128.97 5.95 80.68
CA ILE A 247 127.70 5.48 81.31
C ILE A 247 126.43 6.28 80.89
N ALA A 248 126.53 7.38 80.14
CA ALA A 248 125.35 8.25 79.89
C ALA A 248 124.48 7.92 78.63
N LYS A 249 124.88 6.99 77.76
CA LYS A 249 124.20 6.81 76.44
C LYS A 249 123.07 5.76 76.39
N ALA A 250 122.92 4.86 77.36
CA ALA A 250 121.93 3.78 77.27
C ALA A 250 120.50 4.18 77.71
N LYS A 251 120.32 5.12 78.64
CA LYS A 251 118.98 5.52 79.15
C LYS A 251 118.20 6.49 78.24
N ALA A 252 118.87 7.10 77.25
CA ALA A 252 118.22 8.05 76.33
C ALA A 252 117.51 7.38 75.14
N GLU A 253 117.85 6.13 74.84
CA GLU A 253 117.32 5.40 73.67
C GLU A 253 116.01 4.66 74.01
N GLU A 254 115.90 4.12 75.22
CA GLU A 254 114.69 3.43 75.72
C GLU A 254 113.49 4.39 75.86
N ALA A 255 113.71 5.63 76.31
CA ALA A 255 112.66 6.65 76.43
C ALA A 255 112.13 7.16 75.07
N ARG A 256 112.90 7.01 73.98
CA ARG A 256 112.46 7.37 72.62
C ARG A 256 111.55 6.30 72.01
N LEU A 257 111.83 5.03 72.29
CA LEU A 257 111.04 3.90 71.78
C LEU A 257 109.63 3.82 72.39
N GLU A 258 109.47 4.15 73.68
CA GLU A 258 108.16 4.11 74.36
C GLU A 258 107.17 5.18 73.86
N LYS A 259 107.67 6.38 73.51
CA LYS A 259 106.82 7.45 72.95
C LYS A 259 106.22 7.09 71.59
N ILE A 260 107.00 6.42 70.73
CA ILE A 260 106.56 6.02 69.39
C ILE A 260 105.44 4.96 69.47
N ARG A 261 105.51 4.06 70.45
CA ARG A 261 104.51 2.99 70.64
C ARG A 261 103.15 3.54 71.06
N LEU A 262 103.12 4.53 71.95
CA LEU A 262 101.88 5.17 72.43
C LEU A 262 101.18 6.00 71.33
N GLU A 263 101.94 6.56 70.39
CA GLU A 263 101.40 7.37 69.30
C GLU A 263 100.74 6.52 68.21
N ASN A 264 101.36 5.38 67.86
CA ASN A 264 100.79 4.42 66.91
C ASN A 264 99.46 3.80 67.40
N LEU A 265 99.31 3.60 68.72
CA LEU A 265 98.08 3.03 69.31
C LEU A 265 96.90 4.02 69.31
N LYS A 266 97.18 5.33 69.35
CA LYS A 266 96.17 6.39 69.18
C LYS A 266 95.69 6.49 67.74
N TYR A 267 96.59 6.34 66.76
CA TYR A 267 96.24 6.40 65.34
C TYR A 267 95.31 5.26 64.91
N GLN A 268 95.52 4.02 65.41
CA GLN A 268 94.63 2.89 65.14
C GLN A 268 93.20 3.10 65.68
N ARG A 269 93.05 3.62 66.91
CA ARG A 269 91.72 3.87 67.49
C ARG A 269 90.91 4.93 66.74
N GLN A 270 91.57 5.90 66.10
CA GLN A 270 90.91 6.91 65.28
C GLN A 270 90.37 6.32 63.96
N GLN A 271 91.10 5.39 63.34
CA GLN A 271 90.64 4.74 62.11
C GLN A 271 89.42 3.83 62.35
N ASP A 272 89.39 3.07 63.43
CA ASP A 272 88.26 2.19 63.77
C ASP A 272 86.96 2.97 64.06
N SER A 273 87.09 4.17 64.65
CA SER A 273 85.93 5.03 64.93
C SER A 273 85.34 5.65 63.66
N ILE A 274 86.18 6.00 62.67
CA ILE A 274 85.74 6.52 61.37
C ILE A 274 85.06 5.42 60.54
N ALA A 275 85.58 4.19 60.61
CA ALA A 275 85.00 3.04 59.91
C ALA A 275 83.57 2.73 60.40
N LYS A 276 83.33 2.78 61.72
CA LYS A 276 81.98 2.59 62.30
C LYS A 276 80.98 3.65 61.85
N VAL A 277 81.38 4.93 61.86
CA VAL A 277 80.50 6.04 61.43
C VAL A 277 80.15 5.93 59.94
N LYS A 278 81.10 5.55 59.07
CA LYS A 278 80.82 5.32 57.65
C LYS A 278 79.84 4.17 57.42
N ALA A 279 79.94 3.09 58.20
CA ALA A 279 79.02 1.96 58.11
C ALA A 279 77.59 2.32 58.56
N GLU A 280 77.42 3.15 59.59
CA GLU A 280 76.11 3.64 60.02
C GLU A 280 75.46 4.58 59.00
N ILE A 281 76.22 5.50 58.41
CA ILE A 281 75.71 6.41 57.37
C ILE A 281 75.23 5.60 56.14
N ALA A 282 76.00 4.60 55.71
CA ALA A 282 75.62 3.74 54.59
C ALA A 282 74.35 2.91 54.85
N LYS A 283 74.15 2.44 56.10
CA LYS A 283 72.90 1.76 56.50
C LYS A 283 71.71 2.73 56.51
N ALA A 284 71.90 3.95 57.01
CA ALA A 284 70.86 4.97 57.04
C ALA A 284 70.43 5.43 55.63
N GLU A 285 71.35 5.54 54.67
CA GLU A 285 71.03 5.86 53.28
C GLU A 285 70.25 4.75 52.57
N LYS A 286 70.64 3.48 52.76
CA LYS A 286 69.89 2.33 52.22
C LYS A 286 68.45 2.30 52.74
N LEU A 287 68.26 2.51 54.05
CA LEU A 287 66.93 2.55 54.67
C LEU A 287 66.06 3.68 54.09
N LYS A 288 66.61 4.88 53.90
CA LYS A 288 65.89 6.01 53.29
C LYS A 288 65.50 5.73 51.84
N LEU A 289 66.38 5.10 51.06
CA LEU A 289 66.10 4.75 49.67
C LEU A 289 64.98 3.72 49.56
N GLU A 290 64.96 2.74 50.46
CA GLU A 290 63.94 1.69 50.51
C GLU A 290 62.57 2.24 50.93
N GLN A 291 62.53 3.14 51.91
CA GLN A 291 61.31 3.87 52.30
C GLN A 291 60.76 4.73 51.16
N LEU A 292 61.63 5.39 50.37
CA LEU A 292 61.23 6.15 49.19
C LEU A 292 60.64 5.26 48.10
N LYS A 293 61.20 4.06 47.87
CA LYS A 293 60.63 3.08 46.94
C LYS A 293 59.26 2.60 47.39
N GLN A 294 59.10 2.26 48.67
CA GLN A 294 57.81 1.85 49.23
C GLN A 294 56.75 2.94 49.10
N LYS A 295 57.08 4.22 49.36
CA LYS A 295 56.15 5.35 49.15
C LYS A 295 55.70 5.49 47.70
N ARG A 296 56.62 5.37 46.72
CA ARG A 296 56.26 5.46 45.29
C ARG A 296 55.34 4.33 44.83
N ILE A 297 55.55 3.12 45.36
CA ILE A 297 54.67 1.96 45.10
C ILE A 297 53.28 2.24 45.69
N GLN A 298 53.20 2.74 46.92
CA GLN A 298 51.93 3.07 47.58
C GLN A 298 51.16 4.18 46.84
N ASP A 299 51.85 5.22 46.36
CA ASP A 299 51.25 6.29 45.55
C ASP A 299 50.75 5.78 44.20
N SER A 300 51.42 4.79 43.61
CA SER A 300 50.96 4.16 42.36
C SER A 300 49.73 3.29 42.58
N ILE A 301 49.68 2.53 43.68
CA ILE A 301 48.55 1.69 44.04
C ILE A 301 47.31 2.55 44.37
N THR A 302 47.47 3.66 45.08
CA THR A 302 46.36 4.57 45.38
C THR A 302 45.80 5.24 44.13
N LYS A 303 46.66 5.64 43.18
CA LYS A 303 46.21 6.15 41.88
C LYS A 303 45.46 5.10 41.05
N ALA A 304 45.99 3.87 40.97
CA ALA A 304 45.33 2.78 40.25
C ALA A 304 43.95 2.45 40.82
N LYS A 305 43.83 2.36 42.15
CA LYS A 305 42.53 2.14 42.83
C LYS A 305 41.54 3.27 42.61
N ALA A 306 42.01 4.53 42.56
CA ALA A 306 41.16 5.68 42.29
C ALA A 306 40.64 5.70 40.84
N GLU A 307 41.45 5.25 39.88
CA GLU A 307 41.08 5.12 38.48
C GLU A 307 40.09 3.98 38.25
N GLU A 308 40.32 2.82 38.87
CA GLU A 308 39.40 1.68 38.87
C GLU A 308 38.04 2.06 39.47
N ALA A 309 38.01 2.78 40.59
CA ALA A 309 36.77 3.29 41.19
C ALA A 309 36.03 4.31 40.31
N ARG A 310 36.75 5.10 39.49
CA ARG A 310 36.13 6.00 38.50
C ARG A 310 35.52 5.22 37.35
N LEU A 311 36.23 4.23 36.81
CA LEU A 311 35.75 3.36 35.74
C LEU A 311 34.50 2.57 36.18
N GLU A 312 34.48 2.09 37.43
CA GLU A 312 33.32 1.38 37.97
C GLU A 312 32.11 2.30 38.13
N LYS A 313 32.30 3.56 38.56
CA LYS A 313 31.21 4.56 38.59
C LYS A 313 30.65 4.83 37.19
N ILE A 314 31.51 5.01 36.20
CA ILE A 314 31.09 5.21 34.80
C ILE A 314 30.33 3.98 34.29
N ARG A 315 30.79 2.78 34.62
CA ARG A 315 30.11 1.52 34.24
C ARG A 315 28.71 1.44 34.86
N LEU A 316 28.57 1.74 36.14
CA LEU A 316 27.29 1.76 36.84
C LEU A 316 26.34 2.82 36.28
N GLU A 317 26.85 3.98 35.90
CA GLU A 317 26.06 5.06 35.32
C GLU A 317 25.59 4.71 33.90
N ASN A 318 26.46 4.13 33.07
CA ASN A 318 26.09 3.60 31.76
C ASN A 318 25.04 2.48 31.86
N LEU A 319 25.16 1.61 32.86
CA LEU A 319 24.19 0.54 33.10
C LEU A 319 22.81 1.09 33.54
N LYS A 320 22.79 2.17 34.32
CA LYS A 320 21.55 2.89 34.66
C LYS A 320 20.94 3.54 33.42
N TYR A 321 21.75 4.18 32.58
CA TYR A 321 21.29 4.80 31.33
C TYR A 321 20.70 3.77 30.36
N GLN A 322 21.34 2.61 30.20
CA GLN A 322 20.82 1.51 29.39
C GLN A 322 19.47 1.01 29.91
N ARG A 323 19.33 0.77 31.23
CA ARG A 323 18.05 0.36 31.83
C ARG A 323 16.93 1.38 31.62
N GLN A 324 17.25 2.68 31.65
CA GLN A 324 16.28 3.74 31.35
C GLN A 324 15.85 3.68 29.87
N GLN A 325 16.79 3.50 28.94
CA GLN A 325 16.46 3.37 27.52
C GLN A 325 15.61 2.12 27.24
N ASP A 326 15.93 0.97 27.85
CA ASP A 326 15.15 -0.26 27.70
C ASP A 326 13.73 -0.10 28.24
N SER A 327 13.56 0.63 29.35
CA SER A 327 12.25 0.96 29.92
C SER A 327 11.43 1.85 28.98
N ILE A 328 12.06 2.88 28.41
CA ILE A 328 11.42 3.78 27.44
C ILE A 328 11.03 3.02 26.17
N ALA A 329 11.91 2.16 25.66
CA ALA A 329 11.64 1.33 24.49
C ALA A 329 10.46 0.37 24.72
N LYS A 330 10.39 -0.25 25.91
CA LYS A 330 9.24 -1.09 26.30
C LYS A 330 7.94 -0.29 26.39
N ALA A 331 7.97 0.89 27.03
CA ALA A 331 6.80 1.76 27.12
C ALA A 331 6.31 2.22 25.73
N GLN A 332 7.24 2.60 24.84
CA GLN A 332 6.90 2.97 23.45
C GLN A 332 6.31 1.80 22.66
N ALA A 333 6.84 0.59 22.85
CA ALA A 333 6.30 -0.61 22.21
C ALA A 333 4.89 -0.96 22.71
N GLU A 334 4.59 -0.78 24.00
CA GLU A 334 3.24 -0.95 24.55
C GLU A 334 2.27 0.12 24.03
N ILE A 335 2.68 1.39 23.98
CA ILE A 335 1.87 2.47 23.40
C ILE A 335 1.55 2.17 21.93
N ALA A 336 2.54 1.77 21.13
CA ALA A 336 2.34 1.42 19.73
C ALA A 336 1.41 0.21 19.54
N LYS A 337 1.47 -0.79 20.43
CA LYS A 337 0.52 -1.92 20.43
C LYS A 337 -0.89 -1.45 20.79
N ALA A 338 -1.04 -0.59 21.79
CA ALA A 338 -2.33 -0.04 22.20
C ALA A 338 -2.97 0.82 21.10
N GLU A 339 -2.18 1.63 20.39
CA GLU A 339 -2.65 2.42 19.24
C GLU A 339 -3.10 1.54 18.07
N LYS A 340 -2.35 0.48 17.75
CA LYS A 340 -2.75 -0.49 16.73
C LYS A 340 -4.08 -1.16 17.09
N LEU A 341 -4.24 -1.58 18.34
CA LEU A 341 -5.48 -2.19 18.83
C LEU A 341 -6.65 -1.20 18.74
N LYS A 342 -6.47 0.06 19.15
CA LYS A 342 -7.50 1.10 19.02
C LYS A 342 -7.88 1.36 17.56
N LEU A 343 -6.90 1.41 16.66
CA LEU A 343 -7.16 1.60 15.23
C LEU A 343 -7.95 0.43 14.64
N GLU A 344 -7.65 -0.79 15.06
CA GLU A 344 -8.36 -1.99 14.62
C GLU A 344 -9.80 -2.03 15.15
N GLN A 345 -10.01 -1.67 16.43
CA GLN A 345 -11.35 -1.49 17.00
C GLN A 345 -12.16 -0.41 16.27
N LEU A 346 -11.54 0.72 15.93
CA LEU A 346 -12.18 1.78 15.13
C LEU A 346 -12.58 1.29 13.74
N LYS A 347 -11.73 0.49 13.07
CA LYS A 347 -12.06 -0.12 11.78
C LYS A 347 -13.24 -1.09 11.91
N GLN A 348 -13.25 -1.95 12.92
CA GLN A 348 -14.36 -2.86 13.18
C GLN A 348 -15.66 -2.11 13.45
N LYS A 349 -15.61 -1.04 14.27
CA LYS A 349 -16.77 -0.20 14.54
C LYS A 349 -17.31 0.47 13.27
N ARG A 350 -16.44 1.01 12.40
CA ARG A 350 -16.87 1.59 11.12
C ARG A 350 -17.52 0.56 10.19
N ILE A 351 -17.02 -0.68 10.17
CA ILE A 351 -17.63 -1.77 9.41
C ILE A 351 -19.02 -2.10 9.98
N GLN A 352 -19.14 -2.21 11.31
CA GLN A 352 -20.43 -2.44 11.96
C GLN A 352 -21.43 -1.31 11.70
N ASP A 353 -21.01 -0.04 11.79
CA ASP A 353 -21.85 1.12 11.50
C ASP A 353 -22.30 1.13 10.03
N SER A 354 -21.41 0.76 9.09
CA SER A 354 -21.74 0.63 7.68
C SER A 354 -22.74 -0.49 7.41
N ILE A 355 -22.60 -1.64 8.08
CA ILE A 355 -23.53 -2.76 7.98
C ILE A 355 -24.89 -2.37 8.59
N ALA A 356 -24.90 -1.70 9.74
CA ALA A 356 -26.13 -1.22 10.38
C ALA A 356 -26.86 -0.22 9.48
N LYS A 357 -26.14 0.72 8.87
CA LYS A 357 -26.71 1.68 7.91
C LYS A 357 -27.26 1.00 6.67
N ALA A 358 -26.54 0.01 6.12
CA ALA A 358 -27.01 -0.76 4.97
C ALA A 358 -28.28 -1.57 5.30
N LYS A 359 -28.36 -2.15 6.50
CA LYS A 359 -29.56 -2.85 6.99
C LYS A 359 -30.74 -1.90 7.19
N ALA A 360 -30.52 -0.72 7.77
CA ALA A 360 -31.56 0.29 7.93
C ALA A 360 -32.12 0.75 6.57
N ASN A 361 -31.23 1.09 5.62
CA ASN A 361 -31.64 1.46 4.26
C ASN A 361 -32.41 0.32 3.56
N ALA A 362 -31.95 -0.93 3.70
CA ALA A 362 -32.65 -2.08 3.12
C ALA A 362 -34.03 -2.31 3.76
N GLN A 363 -34.18 -2.00 5.05
CA GLN A 363 -35.45 -2.07 5.76
C GLN A 363 -36.40 -0.96 5.32
N ASP A 364 -35.90 0.27 5.16
CA ASP A 364 -36.67 1.40 4.62
C ASP A 364 -37.13 1.12 3.18
N ASP A 365 -36.23 0.60 2.32
CA ASP A 365 -36.55 0.18 0.95
C ASP A 365 -37.60 -0.95 0.91
N ALA A 366 -37.59 -1.85 1.90
CA ALA A 366 -38.56 -2.94 2.01
C ALA A 366 -39.93 -2.41 2.46
N ILE A 367 -39.95 -1.46 3.40
CA ILE A 367 -41.17 -0.78 3.87
C ILE A 367 -41.79 0.02 2.72
N ASP A 368 -40.99 0.74 1.95
CA ASP A 368 -41.48 1.52 0.80
C ASP A 368 -42.00 0.62 -0.32
N ARG A 369 -41.33 -0.50 -0.58
CA ARG A 369 -41.86 -1.54 -1.50
C ARG A 369 -43.18 -2.13 -1.00
N ALA A 370 -43.29 -2.44 0.29
CA ALA A 370 -44.52 -2.94 0.88
C ALA A 370 -45.67 -1.94 0.75
N LYS A 371 -45.42 -0.65 1.06
CA LYS A 371 -46.40 0.43 0.88
C LYS A 371 -46.82 0.60 -0.58
N GLN A 372 -45.88 0.52 -1.54
CA GLN A 372 -46.19 0.58 -2.96
C GLN A 372 -47.03 -0.61 -3.44
N ILE A 373 -46.73 -1.81 -2.94
CA ILE A 373 -47.51 -3.02 -3.23
C ILE A 373 -48.93 -2.88 -2.66
N GLU A 374 -49.07 -2.41 -1.42
CA GLU A 374 -50.36 -2.22 -0.77
C GLU A 374 -51.19 -1.14 -1.47
N LYS A 375 -50.59 -0.01 -1.85
CA LYS A 375 -51.23 1.02 -2.66
C LYS A 375 -51.66 0.50 -4.04
N ARG A 376 -50.84 -0.33 -4.69
CA ARG A 376 -51.23 -1.01 -5.94
C ARG A 376 -52.39 -1.97 -5.73
N LYS A 377 -52.40 -2.74 -4.64
CA LYS A 377 -53.52 -3.63 -4.30
C LYS A 377 -54.81 -2.85 -4.06
N GLN A 378 -54.75 -1.73 -3.35
CA GLN A 378 -55.88 -0.82 -3.14
C GLN A 378 -56.39 -0.24 -4.47
N LEU A 379 -55.49 0.25 -5.33
CA LEU A 379 -55.87 0.74 -6.67
C LEU A 379 -56.48 -0.35 -7.55
N ILE A 380 -55.96 -1.58 -7.49
CA ILE A 380 -56.54 -2.73 -8.20
C ILE A 380 -57.91 -3.10 -7.61
N ALA A 381 -58.07 -3.06 -6.28
CA ALA A 381 -59.34 -3.33 -5.61
C ALA A 381 -60.38 -2.24 -5.91
N GLU A 382 -60.02 -0.95 -5.86
CA GLU A 382 -60.87 0.17 -6.27
C GLU A 382 -61.22 0.09 -7.76
N ALA A 383 -60.26 -0.27 -8.62
CA ALA A 383 -60.54 -0.46 -10.04
C ALA A 383 -61.48 -1.65 -10.28
N ALA A 384 -61.31 -2.75 -9.55
CA ALA A 384 -62.19 -3.91 -9.61
C ALA A 384 -63.59 -3.60 -9.05
N GLU A 385 -63.68 -2.82 -7.97
CA GLU A 385 -64.95 -2.38 -7.39
C GLU A 385 -65.64 -1.37 -8.30
N LYS A 386 -64.91 -0.44 -8.90
CA LYS A 386 -65.45 0.47 -9.90
C LYS A 386 -65.91 -0.27 -11.15
N GLN A 387 -65.15 -1.25 -11.63
CA GLN A 387 -65.60 -2.14 -12.70
C GLN A 387 -66.83 -2.94 -12.28
N ARG A 388 -66.91 -3.42 -11.04
CA ARG A 388 -68.06 -4.15 -10.52
C ARG A 388 -69.28 -3.24 -10.40
N LEU A 389 -69.14 -2.01 -9.92
CA LEU A 389 -70.21 -1.01 -9.87
C LEU A 389 -70.65 -0.59 -11.27
N GLU A 390 -69.71 -0.38 -12.19
CA GLU A 390 -70.03 -0.15 -13.61
C GLU A 390 -70.70 -1.37 -14.24
N THR A 391 -70.34 -2.60 -13.83
CA THR A 391 -70.99 -3.83 -14.30
C THR A 391 -72.38 -4.00 -13.71
N ILE A 392 -72.57 -3.66 -12.42
CA ILE A 392 -73.87 -3.64 -11.74
C ILE A 392 -74.75 -2.54 -12.30
N GLU A 393 -74.21 -1.37 -12.64
CA GLU A 393 -74.94 -0.26 -13.25
C GLU A 393 -75.26 -0.57 -14.71
N LYS A 394 -74.33 -1.16 -15.47
CA LYS A 394 -74.60 -1.76 -16.78
C LYS A 394 -75.62 -2.89 -16.69
N GLN A 395 -75.61 -3.70 -15.64
CA GLN A 395 -76.62 -4.72 -15.37
C GLN A 395 -77.96 -4.11 -14.97
N ARG A 396 -78.01 -3.02 -14.21
CA ARG A 396 -79.24 -2.33 -13.82
C ARG A 396 -79.87 -1.57 -14.99
N ILE A 397 -79.03 -0.96 -15.81
CA ILE A 397 -79.39 -0.37 -17.10
C ILE A 397 -79.81 -1.49 -18.05
N ALA A 398 -79.10 -2.62 -18.10
CA ALA A 398 -79.50 -3.79 -18.85
C ALA A 398 -80.82 -4.37 -18.32
N ASP A 399 -81.10 -4.42 -17.02
CA ASP A 399 -82.33 -4.97 -16.44
C ASP A 399 -83.54 -4.04 -16.67
N SER A 400 -83.33 -2.72 -16.60
CA SER A 400 -84.31 -1.72 -17.05
C SER A 400 -84.52 -1.73 -18.57
N ILE A 401 -83.52 -2.16 -19.34
CA ILE A 401 -83.62 -2.37 -20.78
C ILE A 401 -84.16 -3.78 -21.11
N THR A 402 -83.97 -4.80 -20.28
CA THR A 402 -84.33 -6.21 -20.53
C THR A 402 -85.83 -6.44 -20.35
N LYS A 403 -86.51 -5.55 -19.62
CA LYS A 403 -87.98 -5.49 -19.63
C LYS A 403 -88.56 -4.83 -20.91
N ALA A 404 -87.72 -4.17 -21.73
CA ALA A 404 -88.13 -3.48 -22.95
C ALA A 404 -87.40 -3.96 -24.25
N ARG A 405 -86.40 -4.83 -24.16
CA ARG A 405 -85.48 -5.19 -25.26
C ARG A 405 -85.15 -6.69 -25.33
N SER A 406 -85.99 -7.53 -24.72
CA SER A 406 -85.90 -8.99 -24.73
C SER A 406 -86.20 -9.64 -26.09
N THR A 407 -86.40 -8.84 -27.16
CA THR A 407 -86.77 -9.32 -28.50
C THR A 407 -85.74 -9.04 -29.59
N GLU A 408 -84.66 -8.26 -29.36
CA GLU A 408 -83.74 -7.85 -30.45
C GLU A 408 -82.32 -8.45 -30.41
N THR A 409 -81.76 -8.81 -29.25
CA THR A 409 -80.32 -9.16 -29.17
C THR A 409 -79.99 -10.64 -29.46
N MET A 410 -80.97 -11.54 -29.46
CA MET A 410 -80.76 -12.93 -29.92
C MET A 410 -80.59 -13.03 -31.44
N SER A 411 -80.99 -12.00 -32.20
CA SER A 411 -80.96 -12.00 -33.67
C SER A 411 -79.57 -11.69 -34.28
N GLN A 412 -78.75 -10.87 -33.62
CA GLN A 412 -77.47 -10.40 -34.16
C GLN A 412 -76.32 -11.42 -34.02
N ASP A 413 -76.27 -12.17 -32.91
CA ASP A 413 -75.21 -13.16 -32.66
C ASP A 413 -75.37 -14.41 -33.54
N GLN A 414 -76.61 -14.77 -33.88
CA GLN A 414 -76.93 -15.80 -34.89
C GLN A 414 -76.61 -15.33 -36.31
N ALA A 415 -76.76 -14.05 -36.63
CA ALA A 415 -76.43 -13.50 -37.95
C ALA A 415 -74.92 -13.55 -38.27
N TYR A 416 -74.06 -13.27 -37.28
CA TYR A 416 -72.59 -13.35 -37.42
C TYR A 416 -72.10 -14.81 -37.55
N ARG A 417 -72.76 -15.76 -36.89
CA ARG A 417 -72.47 -17.20 -37.02
C ARG A 417 -72.86 -17.77 -38.39
N ASN A 418 -73.95 -17.28 -38.98
CA ASN A 418 -74.44 -17.79 -40.26
C ASN A 418 -73.67 -17.30 -41.50
N THR A 419 -72.86 -16.24 -41.39
CA THR A 419 -72.14 -15.61 -42.50
C THR A 419 -70.62 -15.77 -42.40
N CYS A 420 -69.92 -15.78 -43.53
CA CYS A 420 -68.46 -15.85 -43.56
C CYS A 420 -67.86 -14.45 -43.53
N HIS A 421 -66.90 -14.23 -42.65
CA HIS A 421 -66.21 -12.95 -42.47
C HIS A 421 -64.73 -13.13 -42.80
N TYR A 422 -64.20 -12.23 -43.61
CA TYR A 422 -62.88 -12.36 -44.23
C TYR A 422 -62.01 -11.17 -43.87
N TYR A 423 -60.80 -11.45 -43.41
CA TYR A 423 -59.74 -10.47 -43.33
C TYR A 423 -59.14 -10.19 -44.72
N ILE A 424 -58.96 -11.25 -45.52
CA ILE A 424 -58.55 -11.19 -46.92
C ILE A 424 -59.42 -12.16 -47.71
N ASN A 425 -59.98 -11.69 -48.82
CA ASN A 425 -60.66 -12.53 -49.81
C ASN A 425 -60.38 -11.93 -51.19
N GLU A 426 -59.15 -12.12 -51.64
CA GLU A 426 -58.63 -11.47 -52.83
C GLU A 426 -58.17 -12.52 -53.84
N TYR A 427 -58.39 -12.22 -55.11
CA TYR A 427 -57.82 -12.97 -56.20
C TYR A 427 -56.48 -12.33 -56.59
N ASP A 428 -55.39 -13.07 -56.39
CA ASP A 428 -54.07 -12.63 -56.81
C ASP A 428 -53.96 -12.78 -58.33
N SER A 429 -54.09 -11.64 -59.03
CA SER A 429 -53.97 -11.56 -60.48
C SER A 429 -52.58 -11.97 -61.01
N PHE A 430 -51.52 -11.90 -60.20
CA PHE A 430 -50.16 -12.24 -60.58
C PHE A 430 -49.92 -13.76 -60.53
N ASN A 431 -50.41 -14.43 -59.48
CA ASN A 431 -50.25 -15.88 -59.29
C ASN A 431 -51.45 -16.70 -59.79
N HIS A 432 -52.52 -16.05 -60.26
CA HIS A 432 -53.80 -16.67 -60.64
C HIS A 432 -54.38 -17.58 -59.54
N GLN A 433 -54.29 -17.13 -58.29
CA GLN A 433 -54.70 -17.90 -57.11
C GLN A 433 -55.59 -17.06 -56.20
N GLN A 434 -56.61 -17.70 -55.63
CA GLN A 434 -57.43 -17.09 -54.61
C GLN A 434 -56.73 -17.21 -53.25
N LEU A 435 -56.61 -16.08 -52.55
CA LEU A 435 -56.15 -15.99 -51.18
C LEU A 435 -57.35 -15.63 -50.29
N ILE A 436 -57.73 -16.57 -49.43
CA ILE A 436 -58.80 -16.38 -48.44
C ILE A 436 -58.19 -16.52 -47.05
N ILE A 437 -58.46 -15.56 -46.17
CA ILE A 437 -58.13 -15.58 -44.76
C ILE A 437 -59.37 -15.08 -44.01
N THR A 438 -59.96 -15.92 -43.17
CA THR A 438 -61.11 -15.51 -42.36
C THR A 438 -60.70 -14.54 -41.27
N GLU A 439 -61.67 -13.80 -40.72
CA GLU A 439 -61.48 -13.14 -39.43
C GLU A 439 -61.23 -14.18 -38.31
N LYS A 440 -60.77 -13.68 -37.16
CA LYS A 440 -60.54 -14.48 -35.96
C LYS A 440 -61.85 -14.89 -35.32
N TYR A 441 -62.15 -16.18 -35.36
CA TYR A 441 -63.32 -16.73 -34.66
C TYR A 441 -62.91 -17.24 -33.29
N PHE A 442 -63.44 -16.62 -32.24
CA PHE A 442 -63.19 -17.02 -30.85
C PHE A 442 -63.98 -18.29 -30.52
N ILE A 443 -63.26 -19.35 -30.18
CA ILE A 443 -63.81 -20.66 -29.80
C ILE A 443 -63.99 -20.75 -28.29
N SER A 444 -63.11 -20.08 -27.54
CA SER A 444 -63.20 -19.82 -26.10
C SER A 444 -62.69 -18.39 -25.83
N GLU A 445 -62.70 -17.94 -24.57
CA GLU A 445 -62.19 -16.61 -24.20
C GLU A 445 -60.72 -16.38 -24.63
N GLN A 446 -59.93 -17.47 -24.70
CA GLN A 446 -58.49 -17.42 -24.91
C GLN A 446 -58.03 -18.05 -26.22
N LEU A 447 -58.89 -18.79 -26.93
CA LEU A 447 -58.57 -19.49 -28.19
C LEU A 447 -59.39 -18.93 -29.35
N ASN A 448 -58.71 -18.50 -30.41
CA ASN A 448 -59.34 -18.19 -31.69
C ASN A 448 -58.76 -19.00 -32.84
N ILE A 449 -59.57 -19.19 -33.88
CA ILE A 449 -59.22 -19.92 -35.10
C ILE A 449 -59.39 -19.01 -36.31
N GLU A 450 -58.41 -19.07 -37.22
CA GLU A 450 -58.48 -18.48 -38.56
C GLU A 450 -58.38 -19.62 -39.59
N LEU A 451 -59.20 -19.55 -40.64
CA LEU A 451 -59.18 -20.47 -41.76
C LEU A 451 -58.52 -19.77 -42.95
N LEU A 452 -57.59 -20.47 -43.60
CA LEU A 452 -56.82 -19.92 -44.71
C LEU A 452 -56.91 -20.84 -45.92
N ARG A 453 -57.05 -20.24 -47.10
CA ARG A 453 -56.91 -20.91 -48.38
C ARG A 453 -55.98 -20.12 -49.28
N GLU A 454 -55.03 -20.83 -49.88
CA GLU A 454 -54.08 -20.29 -50.84
C GLU A 454 -54.06 -21.26 -52.04
N GLY A 455 -54.72 -20.89 -53.12
CA GLY A 455 -54.93 -21.76 -54.28
C GLY A 455 -55.75 -23.02 -53.90
N SER A 456 -55.17 -24.21 -54.05
CA SER A 456 -55.77 -25.49 -53.65
C SER A 456 -55.44 -25.90 -52.21
N THR A 457 -54.60 -25.13 -51.50
CA THR A 457 -54.14 -25.51 -50.16
C THR A 457 -54.96 -24.83 -49.09
N THR A 458 -55.53 -25.64 -48.20
CA THR A 458 -56.27 -25.18 -47.02
C THR A 458 -55.42 -25.36 -45.77
N LYS A 459 -55.38 -24.32 -44.95
CA LYS A 459 -54.63 -24.27 -43.69
C LYS A 459 -55.56 -23.75 -42.59
N ILE A 460 -55.23 -24.13 -41.37
CA ILE A 460 -55.90 -23.67 -40.16
C ILE A 460 -54.87 -23.09 -39.21
N HIS A 461 -55.22 -21.98 -38.58
CA HIS A 461 -54.38 -21.30 -37.62
C HIS A 461 -55.10 -21.22 -36.27
N PHE A 462 -54.51 -21.86 -35.25
CA PHE A 462 -54.95 -21.78 -33.86
C PHE A 462 -54.10 -20.75 -33.12
N ASN A 463 -54.72 -19.74 -32.53
CA ASN A 463 -54.06 -18.74 -31.71
C ASN A 463 -54.59 -18.81 -30.28
N PHE A 464 -53.71 -19.05 -29.32
CA PHE A 464 -54.04 -19.08 -27.90
C PHE A 464 -53.30 -17.97 -27.17
N SER A 465 -54.03 -17.22 -26.33
CA SER A 465 -53.54 -15.98 -25.70
C SER A 465 -52.48 -16.20 -24.62
N GLU A 466 -52.22 -17.43 -24.19
CA GLU A 466 -51.17 -17.74 -23.23
C GLU A 466 -49.91 -18.32 -23.91
N ASN A 467 -48.77 -18.22 -23.21
CA ASN A 467 -47.48 -18.72 -23.69
C ASN A 467 -47.28 -20.18 -23.27
N LEU A 468 -47.38 -21.11 -24.22
CA LEU A 468 -47.11 -22.55 -24.02
C LEU A 468 -45.69 -22.97 -24.43
N GLY A 469 -44.78 -22.01 -24.57
CA GLY A 469 -43.43 -22.21 -25.09
C GLY A 469 -43.34 -22.02 -26.59
N CYS A 470 -42.33 -22.64 -27.21
CA CYS A 470 -42.14 -22.60 -28.64
C CYS A 470 -43.08 -23.57 -29.36
N VAL A 471 -43.74 -23.07 -30.40
CA VAL A 471 -44.46 -23.87 -31.40
C VAL A 471 -43.45 -24.29 -32.46
N ASP A 472 -43.16 -25.59 -32.52
CA ASP A 472 -42.08 -26.15 -33.32
C ASP A 472 -42.61 -27.07 -34.44
N TYR A 473 -41.98 -27.01 -35.62
CA TYR A 473 -42.30 -27.83 -36.79
C TYR A 473 -41.45 -29.10 -36.88
N VAL A 474 -40.35 -29.21 -36.12
CA VAL A 474 -39.43 -30.35 -36.13
C VAL A 474 -40.13 -31.63 -35.65
N PRO A 475 -40.17 -32.72 -36.43
CA PRO A 475 -40.97 -33.92 -36.14
C PRO A 475 -40.83 -34.50 -34.73
N SER A 476 -39.63 -34.55 -34.17
CA SER A 476 -39.36 -35.13 -32.83
C SER A 476 -39.93 -34.30 -31.67
N ARG A 477 -40.17 -33.02 -31.89
CA ARG A 477 -40.65 -32.05 -30.88
C ARG A 477 -41.82 -31.23 -31.40
N ARG A 478 -42.52 -31.77 -32.40
CA ARG A 478 -43.53 -31.05 -33.17
C ARG A 478 -44.70 -30.67 -32.29
N SER A 479 -45.03 -29.39 -32.31
CA SER A 479 -46.20 -28.88 -31.59
C SER A 479 -47.47 -29.30 -32.31
N SER A 480 -48.54 -29.50 -31.55
CA SER A 480 -49.79 -30.05 -32.07
C SER A 480 -51.03 -29.49 -31.39
N VAL A 481 -52.12 -29.37 -32.14
CA VAL A 481 -53.47 -29.16 -31.61
C VAL A 481 -54.28 -30.42 -31.87
N ARG A 482 -54.86 -31.02 -30.83
CA ARG A 482 -55.79 -32.13 -30.96
C ARG A 482 -57.21 -31.68 -30.66
N VAL A 483 -58.07 -31.68 -31.67
CA VAL A 483 -59.50 -31.37 -31.57
C VAL A 483 -60.25 -32.67 -31.30
N ILE A 484 -61.04 -32.72 -30.23
CA ILE A 484 -61.90 -33.86 -29.89
C ILE A 484 -63.34 -33.41 -30.11
N LEU A 485 -64.08 -34.15 -30.94
CA LEU A 485 -65.48 -33.90 -31.25
C LEU A 485 -66.42 -34.64 -30.28
N GLU A 486 -67.69 -34.23 -30.23
CA GLU A 486 -68.68 -34.84 -29.34
C GLU A 486 -68.99 -36.31 -29.71
N ASN A 487 -68.86 -36.68 -30.99
CA ASN A 487 -68.94 -38.06 -31.47
C ASN A 487 -67.72 -38.94 -31.09
N GLY A 488 -66.75 -38.41 -30.34
CA GLY A 488 -65.57 -39.13 -29.86
C GLY A 488 -64.39 -39.17 -30.85
N GLN A 489 -64.53 -38.64 -32.06
CA GLN A 489 -63.43 -38.54 -33.02
C GLN A 489 -62.40 -37.49 -32.56
N GLY A 490 -61.12 -37.79 -32.76
CA GLY A 490 -60.02 -36.91 -32.38
C GLY A 490 -59.07 -36.64 -33.56
N LEU A 491 -59.00 -35.39 -34.01
CA LEU A 491 -58.14 -34.95 -35.12
C LEU A 491 -56.92 -34.21 -34.58
N THR A 492 -55.72 -34.54 -35.07
CA THR A 492 -54.47 -33.92 -34.61
C THR A 492 -53.83 -33.11 -35.71
N PHE A 493 -53.70 -31.81 -35.49
CA PHE A 493 -53.05 -30.85 -36.35
C PHE A 493 -51.62 -30.63 -35.89
N TYR A 494 -50.66 -30.81 -36.79
CA TYR A 494 -49.25 -30.58 -36.48
C TYR A 494 -48.76 -29.27 -37.09
N HIS A 495 -47.90 -28.56 -36.36
CA HIS A 495 -47.39 -27.28 -36.82
C HIS A 495 -46.61 -27.41 -38.14
N SER A 496 -46.95 -26.60 -39.13
CA SER A 496 -46.28 -26.52 -40.44
C SER A 496 -45.65 -25.15 -40.73
N GLY A 497 -45.65 -24.23 -39.77
CA GLY A 497 -45.05 -22.90 -39.89
C GLY A 497 -43.60 -22.82 -39.41
N SER A 498 -43.07 -21.60 -39.36
CA SER A 498 -41.79 -21.28 -38.73
C SER A 498 -41.88 -21.40 -37.20
N LEU A 499 -40.76 -21.74 -36.56
CA LEU A 499 -40.63 -21.74 -35.10
C LEU A 499 -41.09 -20.38 -34.52
N ASP A 500 -42.06 -20.40 -33.61
CA ASP A 500 -42.56 -19.22 -32.89
C ASP A 500 -42.53 -19.47 -31.38
N CYS A 501 -41.84 -18.61 -30.62
CA CYS A 501 -41.67 -18.74 -29.16
C CYS A 501 -42.44 -17.69 -28.34
N ASN A 502 -43.36 -16.96 -28.97
CA ASN A 502 -44.17 -15.94 -28.32
C ASN A 502 -45.47 -16.53 -27.73
N LEU A 503 -46.62 -15.98 -28.13
CA LEU A 503 -47.93 -16.57 -27.84
C LEU A 503 -48.11 -17.83 -28.68
N PHE A 504 -48.92 -18.77 -28.19
CA PHE A 504 -49.13 -20.01 -28.92
C PHE A 504 -49.86 -19.73 -30.24
N SER A 505 -49.16 -20.00 -31.34
CA SER A 505 -49.58 -19.69 -32.70
C SER A 505 -49.27 -20.90 -33.60
N LEU A 506 -50.24 -21.80 -33.76
CA LEU A 506 -50.06 -23.03 -34.51
C LEU A 506 -50.78 -22.96 -35.86
N LYS A 507 -49.99 -22.87 -36.93
CA LYS A 507 -50.43 -23.08 -38.32
C LYS A 507 -50.32 -24.55 -38.69
N ALA A 508 -51.35 -25.14 -39.26
CA ALA A 508 -51.36 -26.52 -39.73
C ALA A 508 -52.07 -26.65 -41.07
N ASN A 509 -51.72 -27.71 -41.81
CA ASN A 509 -52.44 -28.07 -43.03
C ASN A 509 -53.80 -28.68 -42.65
N LEU A 510 -54.83 -28.33 -43.41
CA LEU A 510 -56.20 -28.82 -43.22
C LEU A 510 -56.59 -29.66 -44.44
N PRO A 511 -56.27 -30.97 -44.47
CA PRO A 511 -56.57 -31.82 -45.62
C PRO A 511 -58.08 -32.06 -45.75
N GLU A 512 -58.53 -32.38 -46.96
CA GLU A 512 -59.94 -32.63 -47.27
C GLU A 512 -60.56 -33.75 -46.41
N SER A 513 -59.78 -34.77 -46.06
CA SER A 513 -60.20 -35.82 -45.12
C SER A 513 -60.57 -35.28 -43.74
N TYR A 514 -59.89 -34.22 -43.27
CA TYR A 514 -60.19 -33.59 -41.99
C TYR A 514 -61.42 -32.69 -42.10
N LEU A 515 -61.61 -31.98 -43.22
CA LEU A 515 -62.80 -31.15 -43.46
C LEU A 515 -64.09 -31.96 -43.29
N ASN A 516 -64.15 -33.13 -43.93
CA ASN A 516 -65.33 -33.99 -43.88
C ASN A 516 -65.63 -34.51 -42.47
N LEU A 517 -64.60 -34.79 -41.66
CA LEU A 517 -64.77 -35.27 -40.29
C LEU A 517 -65.19 -34.14 -39.33
N LEU A 518 -64.57 -32.96 -39.45
CA LEU A 518 -64.83 -31.80 -38.60
C LEU A 518 -66.25 -31.24 -38.76
N LYS A 519 -66.89 -31.48 -39.92
CA LYS A 519 -68.29 -31.11 -40.18
C LYS A 519 -69.32 -32.05 -39.55
N GLN A 520 -68.92 -33.24 -39.10
CA GLN A 520 -69.88 -34.26 -38.66
C GLN A 520 -70.37 -34.06 -37.23
N SER A 521 -69.61 -33.36 -36.39
CA SER A 521 -69.90 -33.26 -34.97
C SER A 521 -69.31 -32.00 -34.35
N PRO A 522 -69.99 -31.39 -33.35
CA PRO A 522 -69.48 -30.21 -32.66
C PRO A 522 -68.20 -30.51 -31.87
N ILE A 523 -67.46 -29.46 -31.55
CA ILE A 523 -66.24 -29.54 -30.74
C ILE A 523 -66.61 -29.85 -29.28
N LYS A 524 -66.03 -30.93 -28.74
CA LYS A 524 -66.10 -31.27 -27.31
C LYS A 524 -64.99 -30.61 -26.50
N SER A 525 -63.75 -30.68 -27.00
CA SER A 525 -62.58 -30.09 -26.34
C SER A 525 -61.41 -29.96 -27.30
N ILE A 526 -60.44 -29.11 -26.96
CA ILE A 526 -59.24 -28.88 -27.75
C ILE A 526 -58.02 -28.98 -26.84
N ASN A 527 -57.05 -29.82 -27.19
CA ASN A 527 -55.80 -29.96 -26.47
C ASN A 527 -54.65 -29.33 -27.27
N LEU A 528 -54.03 -28.29 -26.72
CA LEU A 528 -52.90 -27.57 -27.31
C LEU A 528 -51.60 -28.09 -26.70
N LYS A 529 -50.59 -28.44 -27.50
CA LYS A 529 -49.28 -28.93 -27.03
C LYS A 529 -48.14 -28.17 -27.71
N ALA A 530 -47.26 -27.58 -26.90
CA ALA A 530 -46.04 -26.90 -27.32
C ALA A 530 -44.85 -27.28 -26.42
N SER A 531 -43.72 -26.56 -26.52
CA SER A 531 -42.46 -26.96 -25.87
C SER A 531 -42.48 -26.93 -24.33
N LYS A 532 -43.27 -26.05 -23.70
CA LYS A 532 -43.31 -25.93 -22.23
C LYS A 532 -44.40 -26.77 -21.58
N GLY A 533 -45.43 -27.17 -22.33
CA GLY A 533 -46.56 -27.91 -21.76
C GLY A 533 -47.71 -28.09 -22.72
N ALA A 534 -48.80 -28.62 -22.17
CA ALA A 534 -50.06 -28.79 -22.88
C ALA A 534 -51.23 -28.23 -22.07
N VAL A 535 -52.23 -27.68 -22.75
CA VAL A 535 -53.45 -27.13 -22.16
C VAL A 535 -54.66 -27.78 -22.81
N LEU A 536 -55.54 -28.31 -21.96
CA LEU A 536 -56.85 -28.84 -22.37
C LEU A 536 -57.91 -27.76 -22.17
N ILE A 537 -58.58 -27.37 -23.26
CA ILE A 537 -59.68 -26.41 -23.26
C ILE A 537 -60.98 -27.21 -23.41
N THR A 538 -61.80 -27.21 -22.37
CA THR A 538 -63.12 -27.85 -22.35
C THR A 538 -64.27 -26.86 -22.45
N ASP A 539 -64.03 -25.59 -22.09
CA ASP A 539 -65.04 -24.53 -22.16
C ASP A 539 -65.07 -23.91 -23.55
N ILE A 540 -65.92 -24.48 -24.41
CA ILE A 540 -66.03 -24.13 -25.83
C ILE A 540 -67.33 -23.35 -26.05
N ASN A 541 -67.20 -22.05 -26.30
CA ASN A 541 -68.31 -21.12 -26.55
C ASN A 541 -68.91 -21.27 -27.95
N TYR A 542 -68.10 -21.71 -28.92
CA TYR A 542 -68.51 -21.89 -30.31
C TYR A 542 -68.25 -23.32 -30.79
N LYS A 543 -69.06 -24.27 -30.31
CA LYS A 543 -68.90 -25.70 -30.59
C LYS A 543 -69.10 -26.08 -32.05
N ASP A 544 -70.01 -25.40 -32.75
CA ASP A 544 -70.38 -25.69 -34.13
C ASP A 544 -69.46 -25.00 -35.16
N PHE A 545 -68.37 -24.38 -34.71
CA PHE A 545 -67.46 -23.60 -35.55
C PHE A 545 -67.06 -24.33 -36.83
N PHE A 546 -66.60 -25.58 -36.75
CA PHE A 546 -66.17 -26.32 -37.93
C PHE A 546 -67.32 -26.66 -38.87
N ILE A 547 -68.49 -26.95 -38.33
CA ILE A 547 -69.70 -27.26 -39.10
C ILE A 547 -70.12 -26.02 -39.90
N GLU A 548 -70.05 -24.85 -39.28
CA GLU A 548 -70.56 -23.61 -39.86
C GLU A 548 -69.52 -22.86 -40.72
N LYS A 549 -68.24 -22.90 -40.37
CA LYS A 549 -67.20 -22.02 -40.97
C LYS A 549 -66.28 -22.69 -41.96
N LEU A 550 -66.18 -24.02 -42.01
CA LEU A 550 -65.32 -24.69 -43.02
C LEU A 550 -65.76 -24.38 -44.45
N LYS A 551 -67.06 -24.17 -44.68
CA LYS A 551 -67.61 -23.72 -45.98
C LYS A 551 -67.02 -22.41 -46.48
N CYS A 552 -66.45 -21.57 -45.60
CA CYS A 552 -65.87 -20.28 -45.98
C CYS A 552 -64.56 -20.41 -46.76
N ILE A 553 -63.94 -21.58 -46.78
CA ILE A 553 -62.70 -21.86 -47.51
C ILE A 553 -62.87 -22.99 -48.54
N GLU A 554 -64.08 -23.47 -48.76
CA GLU A 554 -64.40 -24.55 -49.71
C GLU A 554 -64.97 -23.96 -51.00
N TYR A 555 -64.30 -24.23 -52.11
CA TYR A 555 -64.69 -23.85 -53.47
C TYR A 555 -63.98 -24.74 -54.48
#